data_AF-A0A6U0VJB7-F1
#
_entry.id   AF-A0A6U0VJB7-F1
#
_cell.length_a   1.000
_cell.length_b   1.000
_cell.length_c   1.000
_cell.angle_alpha   90.00
_cell.angle_beta   90.00
_cell.angle_gamma   90.00
#
_symmetry.space_group_name_H-M   'P 1'
#
loop_
_entity.id
_entity.type
_entity.pdbx_description
1 polymer ?
#
loop_
_entity_poly.entity_id
_entity_poly.type
_entity_poly.pdbx_seq_one_letter_code
_entity_poly.pdbx_strand_id
1 'polypeptide(L)'
;PSESPGWPRMLLRSAAFVASIASLVPLLREPSASEELSAMSRHRRRKGAVSVEASEYVLYYEAPRPEAVDEDSPRPPVVIRREDLPDRAPGAVRILLVSDTHGREDSLGVLPSADVFIHAGDILSGSKATDGGGNLKALKSFNEWLGAVDAPQKFVIGGNHDNFLEQAGMERVRKLLSNCTYLEFSGARCRLPELDLGRDLVVYGVPYSEGTSWNDGFRHSCPPEELLRASCRNIAEEVADGDDGNGVDILITHGPSPHIARELRPSLLHVHGHIHKGHGIYLPGDIGVPVWGGEPSRVECLTVCASVLDNSYRPRFEPILIDVPVGIAV
;
A
#
# COMPACT_ATOMS: atom_id res chain seq x y z
N PRO A 1 -35.72 15.60 -59.83
CA PRO A 1 -35.90 15.78 -58.37
C PRO A 1 -34.63 16.40 -57.78
N SER A 2 -34.42 17.71 -58.01
CA SER A 2 -34.67 18.81 -57.04
C SER A 2 -33.75 18.70 -55.81
N GLU A 3 -32.54 19.26 -55.88
CA GLU A 3 -32.19 20.66 -55.51
C GLU A 3 -32.42 21.00 -54.03
N SER A 4 -31.33 21.35 -53.35
CA SER A 4 -31.32 22.11 -52.09
C SER A 4 -31.82 23.53 -52.35
N PRO A 5 -32.59 24.13 -51.43
CA PRO A 5 -32.09 25.24 -50.59
C PRO A 5 -32.76 25.21 -49.20
N GLY A 6 -32.51 26.04 -48.18
CA GLY A 6 -31.79 27.29 -47.99
C GLY A 6 -32.18 27.79 -46.59
N TRP A 7 -31.29 28.53 -45.94
CA TRP A 7 -31.55 29.18 -44.64
C TRP A 7 -32.56 30.33 -44.76
N PRO A 8 -33.37 30.62 -43.73
CA PRO A 8 -33.93 31.95 -43.55
C PRO A 8 -33.19 32.71 -42.44
N ARG A 9 -32.53 33.80 -42.84
CA ARG A 9 -32.34 34.98 -41.99
C ARG A 9 -33.69 35.69 -41.87
N MET A 10 -34.12 36.00 -40.65
CA MET A 10 -35.04 37.11 -40.41
C MET A 10 -34.52 37.95 -39.25
N LEU A 11 -34.33 39.23 -39.56
CA LEU A 11 -33.85 40.30 -38.71
C LEU A 11 -35.05 41.16 -38.27
N LEU A 12 -34.94 41.65 -37.03
CA LEU A 12 -35.29 42.98 -36.53
C LEU A 12 -36.73 43.31 -36.07
N ARG A 13 -36.71 44.12 -34.98
CA ARG A 13 -37.73 45.03 -34.36
C ARG A 13 -38.48 44.39 -33.18
N SER A 14 -38.52 44.92 -31.95
CA SER A 14 -38.34 46.28 -31.39
C SER A 14 -38.01 46.15 -29.88
N ALA A 15 -36.98 46.80 -29.32
CA ALA A 15 -37.02 48.13 -28.68
C ALA A 15 -38.05 48.32 -27.54
N ALA A 16 -37.63 48.07 -26.30
CA ALA A 16 -38.00 48.70 -25.01
C ALA A 16 -37.41 47.79 -23.91
N PHE A 17 -36.52 48.18 -23.01
CA PHE A 17 -36.70 49.23 -22.02
C PHE A 17 -35.33 49.50 -21.37
N VAL A 18 -34.90 50.76 -21.36
CA VAL A 18 -33.76 51.23 -20.57
C VAL A 18 -34.28 51.45 -19.14
N ALA A 19 -33.80 50.67 -18.19
CA ALA A 19 -33.84 51.02 -16.78
C ALA A 19 -32.69 50.34 -16.04
N SER A 20 -31.67 51.15 -15.72
CA SER A 20 -30.80 51.11 -14.55
C SER A 20 -30.68 49.77 -13.81
N ILE A 21 -29.47 49.18 -13.84
CA ILE A 21 -28.77 48.68 -12.65
C ILE A 21 -27.27 48.82 -12.97
N ALA A 22 -26.71 49.95 -12.59
CA ALA A 22 -25.29 50.08 -12.33
C ALA A 22 -24.99 49.42 -10.97
N SER A 23 -24.98 48.09 -10.91
CA SER A 23 -24.44 47.31 -9.78
C SER A 23 -24.43 45.82 -10.12
N LEU A 24 -23.56 45.37 -11.03
CA LEU A 24 -23.31 43.93 -11.25
C LEU A 24 -22.00 43.74 -12.04
N VAL A 25 -20.90 44.24 -11.48
CA VAL A 25 -19.59 43.63 -11.69
C VAL A 25 -19.34 42.78 -10.45
N PRO A 26 -19.50 41.45 -10.47
CA PRO A 26 -18.85 40.67 -9.45
C PRO A 26 -17.36 40.74 -9.75
N LEU A 27 -16.60 41.34 -8.84
CA LEU A 27 -15.18 41.04 -8.72
C LEU A 27 -15.05 39.52 -8.76
N LEU A 28 -14.36 39.00 -9.79
CA LEU A 28 -13.85 37.65 -9.79
C LEU A 28 -12.85 37.56 -8.63
N ARG A 29 -13.34 37.13 -7.47
CA ARG A 29 -12.48 36.72 -6.36
C ARG A 29 -12.22 35.23 -6.58
N GLU A 30 -10.98 34.88 -6.85
CA GLU A 30 -10.59 33.47 -6.80
C GLU A 30 -10.87 32.95 -5.39
N PRO A 31 -11.51 31.78 -5.25
CA PRO A 31 -11.78 31.22 -3.93
C PRO A 31 -10.45 30.93 -3.24
N SER A 32 -10.35 31.22 -1.95
CA SER A 32 -9.17 30.81 -1.19
C SER A 32 -9.15 29.28 -1.09
N ALA A 33 -7.97 28.68 -0.96
CA ALA A 33 -7.81 27.23 -0.80
C ALA A 33 -8.72 26.61 0.28
N SER A 34 -9.07 27.37 1.33
CA SER A 34 -10.00 26.98 2.38
C SER A 34 -11.47 26.85 1.91
N GLU A 35 -11.91 27.65 0.94
CA GLU A 35 -13.26 27.62 0.39
C GLU A 35 -13.42 26.48 -0.62
N GLU A 36 -12.37 26.18 -1.40
CA GLU A 36 -12.31 24.97 -2.24
C GLU A 36 -12.32 23.69 -1.41
N LEU A 37 -11.53 23.63 -0.33
CA LEU A 37 -11.55 22.52 0.64
C LEU A 37 -12.94 22.34 1.27
N SER A 38 -13.64 23.43 1.61
CA SER A 38 -14.99 23.37 2.16
C SER A 38 -16.04 22.93 1.12
N ALA A 39 -15.88 23.34 -0.14
CA ALA A 39 -16.75 22.94 -1.25
C ALA A 39 -16.54 21.46 -1.61
N MET A 40 -15.30 20.97 -1.62
CA MET A 40 -14.95 19.55 -1.81
C MET A 40 -15.50 18.68 -0.68
N SER A 41 -15.41 19.13 0.57
CA SER A 41 -16.01 18.49 1.74
C SER A 41 -17.55 18.39 1.65
N ARG A 42 -18.22 19.45 1.18
CA ARG A 42 -19.68 19.48 1.02
C ARG A 42 -20.18 18.65 -0.17
N HIS A 43 -19.40 18.52 -1.24
CA HIS A 43 -19.77 17.69 -2.40
C HIS A 43 -19.66 16.19 -2.09
N ARG A 44 -18.76 15.79 -1.17
CA ARG A 44 -18.61 14.40 -0.70
C ARG A 44 -19.82 13.91 0.11
N ARG A 45 -20.64 14.82 0.68
CA ARG A 45 -21.84 14.49 1.49
C ARG A 45 -23.10 14.15 0.69
N ARG A 46 -23.09 14.25 -0.65
CA ARG A 46 -24.29 14.08 -1.50
C ARG A 46 -24.28 12.82 -2.37
N LYS A 47 -23.80 11.70 -1.84
CA LYS A 47 -24.23 10.35 -2.22
C LYS A 47 -24.26 9.54 -0.93
N GLY A 48 -25.28 8.70 -0.72
CA GLY A 48 -25.49 7.94 0.51
C GLY A 48 -24.38 6.91 0.80
N ALA A 49 -23.20 7.40 1.15
CA ALA A 49 -22.10 6.64 1.70
C ALA A 49 -22.28 6.66 3.22
N VAL A 50 -22.37 5.48 3.81
CA VAL A 50 -22.04 5.31 5.23
C VAL A 50 -20.67 5.94 5.42
N SER A 51 -20.58 7.04 6.17
CA SER A 51 -19.31 7.62 6.57
C SER A 51 -18.67 6.63 7.53
N VAL A 52 -17.84 5.74 7.01
CA VAL A 52 -16.93 4.96 7.85
C VAL A 52 -15.97 6.00 8.44
N GLU A 53 -16.07 6.23 9.74
CA GLU A 53 -15.07 7.03 10.45
C GLU A 53 -13.71 6.36 10.21
N ALA A 54 -12.76 7.15 9.72
CA ALA A 54 -11.42 6.64 9.50
C ALA A 54 -10.83 6.18 10.83
N SER A 55 -10.13 5.05 10.84
CA SER A 55 -9.48 4.58 12.07
C SER A 55 -8.48 5.64 12.55
N GLU A 56 -8.60 6.08 13.81
CA GLU A 56 -7.64 6.97 14.46
C GLU A 56 -6.49 6.20 15.13
N TYR A 57 -6.50 4.88 15.00
CA TYR A 57 -5.62 3.97 15.72
C TYR A 57 -4.65 3.26 14.77
N VAL A 58 -3.58 2.75 15.35
CA VAL A 58 -2.65 1.78 14.74
C VAL A 58 -2.35 0.67 15.73
N LEU A 59 -2.06 -0.53 15.21
CA LEU A 59 -1.39 -1.56 16.01
C LEU A 59 0.11 -1.27 15.98
N TYR A 60 0.63 -0.74 17.07
CA TYR A 60 2.03 -0.37 17.23
C TYR A 60 2.85 -1.48 17.89
N TYR A 61 4.07 -1.70 17.40
CA TYR A 61 5.03 -2.60 18.03
C TYR A 61 6.47 -2.08 17.89
N GLU A 62 7.15 -1.97 19.01
CA GLU A 62 8.60 -1.71 19.06
C GLU A 62 9.32 -3.05 19.17
N ALA A 63 9.96 -3.50 18.08
CA ALA A 63 10.67 -4.76 18.09
C ALA A 63 11.90 -4.67 19.01
N PRO A 64 12.18 -5.70 19.83
CA PRO A 64 13.31 -5.68 20.76
C PRO A 64 14.62 -5.61 19.99
N ARG A 65 15.60 -4.90 20.56
CA ARG A 65 16.97 -4.95 20.03
C ARG A 65 17.55 -6.34 20.29
N PRO A 66 18.36 -6.90 19.38
CA PRO A 66 18.99 -8.20 19.57
C PRO A 66 19.78 -8.33 20.89
N GLU A 67 20.35 -7.21 21.37
CA GLU A 67 21.18 -7.13 22.59
C GLU A 67 20.36 -7.01 23.89
N ALA A 68 19.05 -6.73 23.82
CA ALA A 68 18.21 -6.38 24.97
C ALA A 68 17.33 -7.53 25.50
N VAL A 69 17.45 -8.73 24.91
CA VAL A 69 16.53 -9.86 25.16
C VAL A 69 16.63 -10.41 26.58
N ASP A 70 17.72 -10.14 27.31
CA ASP A 70 17.96 -10.66 28.66
C ASP A 70 17.40 -9.77 29.81
N GLU A 71 17.12 -8.48 29.60
CA GLU A 71 16.67 -7.58 30.69
C GLU A 71 15.25 -7.01 30.53
N ASP A 72 14.67 -7.00 29.32
CA ASP A 72 13.31 -6.51 29.07
C ASP A 72 12.56 -7.51 28.19
N SER A 73 11.59 -8.24 28.75
CA SER A 73 10.69 -9.07 27.94
C SER A 73 10.05 -8.19 26.86
N PRO A 74 10.01 -8.62 25.58
CA PRO A 74 9.47 -7.79 24.51
C PRO A 74 8.06 -7.35 24.86
N ARG A 75 7.84 -6.03 24.84
CA ARG A 75 6.51 -5.48 25.14
C ARG A 75 5.56 -5.97 24.06
N PRO A 76 4.37 -6.46 24.43
CA PRO A 76 3.42 -6.92 23.43
C PRO A 76 3.00 -5.76 22.51
N PRO A 77 2.59 -6.04 21.25
CA PRO A 77 1.96 -5.05 20.40
C PRO A 77 0.77 -4.37 21.10
N VAL A 78 0.59 -3.07 20.85
CA VAL A 78 -0.45 -2.26 21.48
C VAL A 78 -1.26 -1.51 20.44
N VAL A 79 -2.57 -1.44 20.63
CA VAL A 79 -3.43 -0.54 19.84
C VAL A 79 -3.37 0.84 20.48
N ILE A 80 -2.89 1.83 19.74
CA ILE A 80 -2.66 3.20 20.22
C ILE A 80 -3.24 4.22 19.23
N ARG A 81 -3.66 5.38 19.73
CA ARG A 81 -4.09 6.48 18.86
C ARG A 81 -2.88 7.04 18.13
N ARG A 82 -3.08 7.48 16.89
CA ARG A 82 -2.01 8.04 16.04
C ARG A 82 -1.36 9.28 16.66
N GLU A 83 -2.13 10.08 17.40
CA GLU A 83 -1.63 11.27 18.10
C GLU A 83 -0.79 10.95 19.34
N ASP A 84 -0.95 9.75 19.90
CA ASP A 84 -0.25 9.28 21.10
C ASP A 84 0.97 8.41 20.75
N LEU A 85 1.31 8.28 19.47
CA LEU A 85 2.45 7.49 19.02
C LEU A 85 3.75 8.02 19.62
N PRO A 86 4.62 7.14 20.16
CA PRO A 86 5.93 7.57 20.61
C PRO A 86 6.79 8.01 19.42
N ASP A 87 7.84 8.77 19.72
CA ASP A 87 8.93 8.99 18.77
C ASP A 87 9.49 7.63 18.29
N ARG A 88 10.00 7.60 17.06
CA ARG A 88 10.64 6.41 16.51
C ARG A 88 11.78 5.95 17.42
N ALA A 89 11.79 4.66 17.75
CA ALA A 89 12.85 4.09 18.59
C ALA A 89 14.25 4.37 18.01
N PRO A 90 15.26 4.74 18.83
CA PRO A 90 16.61 5.02 18.35
C PRO A 90 17.22 3.83 17.62
N GLY A 91 17.80 4.06 16.43
CA GLY A 91 18.40 3.01 15.60
C GLY A 91 17.39 2.07 14.93
N ALA A 92 16.09 2.36 15.03
CA ALA A 92 15.05 1.62 14.34
C ALA A 92 14.61 2.33 13.06
N VAL A 93 14.08 1.53 12.13
CA VAL A 93 13.31 2.00 10.97
C VAL A 93 11.83 1.88 11.32
N ARG A 94 11.06 2.95 11.13
CA ARG A 94 9.61 2.95 11.32
C ARG A 94 8.93 2.52 10.03
N ILE A 95 8.23 1.39 10.07
CA ILE A 95 7.60 0.77 8.90
C ILE A 95 6.09 0.71 9.11
N LEU A 96 5.35 1.31 8.18
CA LEU A 96 3.89 1.29 8.13
C LEU A 96 3.40 0.24 7.13
N LEU A 97 2.55 -0.66 7.59
CA LEU A 97 2.17 -1.90 6.91
C LEU A 97 0.67 -1.95 6.70
N VAL A 98 0.26 -2.13 5.43
CA VAL A 98 -1.13 -2.26 5.00
C VAL A 98 -1.23 -3.36 3.94
N SER A 99 -2.38 -4.00 3.82
CA SER A 99 -2.69 -4.92 2.72
C SER A 99 -4.20 -5.07 2.56
N ASP A 100 -4.64 -5.63 1.44
CA ASP A 100 -6.03 -6.03 1.22
C ASP A 100 -6.99 -4.85 1.31
N THR A 101 -6.60 -3.69 0.76
CA THR A 101 -7.44 -2.47 0.79
C THR A 101 -8.68 -2.60 -0.09
N HIS A 102 -8.63 -3.40 -1.16
CA HIS A 102 -9.76 -3.66 -2.06
C HIS A 102 -10.53 -2.37 -2.48
N GLY A 103 -9.80 -1.30 -2.80
CA GLY A 103 -10.36 0.00 -3.18
C GLY A 103 -11.01 0.78 -2.04
N ARG A 104 -10.65 0.47 -0.78
CA ARG A 104 -11.14 1.12 0.44
C ARG A 104 -10.03 1.81 1.23
N GLU A 105 -8.92 2.16 0.61
CA GLU A 105 -7.79 2.86 1.21
C GLU A 105 -8.19 4.18 1.91
N ASP A 106 -9.21 4.88 1.39
CA ASP A 106 -9.83 6.06 2.00
C ASP A 106 -10.33 5.81 3.45
N SER A 107 -10.75 4.58 3.77
CA SER A 107 -11.25 4.23 5.11
C SER A 107 -10.16 4.20 6.19
N LEU A 108 -8.89 4.23 5.78
CA LEU A 108 -7.76 4.28 6.70
C LEU A 108 -7.46 5.71 7.18
N GLY A 109 -8.03 6.73 6.53
CA GLY A 109 -7.79 8.14 6.85
C GLY A 109 -6.33 8.57 6.64
N VAL A 110 -5.92 9.60 7.36
CA VAL A 110 -4.54 10.12 7.34
C VAL A 110 -3.65 9.22 8.16
N LEU A 111 -2.82 8.43 7.50
CA LEU A 111 -1.87 7.52 8.15
C LEU A 111 -0.75 8.28 8.86
N PRO A 112 -0.15 7.70 9.94
CA PRO A 112 1.00 8.31 10.60
C PRO A 112 2.24 8.31 9.68
N SER A 113 3.17 9.21 9.98
CA SER A 113 4.47 9.27 9.31
C SER A 113 5.30 8.02 9.57
N ALA A 114 6.05 7.58 8.56
CA ALA A 114 6.94 6.43 8.64
C ALA A 114 8.15 6.60 7.70
N ASP A 115 9.21 5.84 7.91
CA ASP A 115 10.36 5.81 7.00
C ASP A 115 10.04 4.98 5.75
N VAL A 116 9.28 3.90 5.94
CA VAL A 116 8.90 2.97 4.90
C VAL A 116 7.41 2.67 4.99
N PHE A 117 6.71 2.72 3.86
CA PHE A 117 5.36 2.23 3.70
C PHE A 117 5.34 0.97 2.82
N ILE A 118 4.56 -0.03 3.19
CA ILE A 118 4.40 -1.29 2.44
C ILE A 118 2.92 -1.61 2.24
N HIS A 119 2.55 -1.93 0.99
CA HIS A 119 1.26 -2.54 0.66
C HIS A 119 1.43 -3.98 0.12
N ALA A 120 0.96 -5.00 0.86
CA ALA A 120 1.19 -6.42 0.55
C ALA A 120 0.17 -7.07 -0.42
N GLY A 121 -0.29 -6.30 -1.41
CA GLY A 121 -1.22 -6.77 -2.44
C GLY A 121 -2.71 -6.65 -2.11
N ASP A 122 -3.55 -7.08 -3.05
CA ASP A 122 -5.01 -6.96 -3.03
C ASP A 122 -5.49 -5.51 -2.94
N ILE A 123 -4.98 -4.71 -3.88
CA ILE A 123 -5.36 -3.30 -4.06
C ILE A 123 -6.79 -3.20 -4.60
N LEU A 124 -7.12 -4.02 -5.60
CA LEU A 124 -8.40 -3.98 -6.29
C LEU A 124 -9.45 -4.87 -5.61
N SER A 125 -10.73 -4.50 -5.72
CA SER A 125 -11.83 -5.29 -5.14
C SER A 125 -12.16 -6.56 -5.92
N GLY A 126 -11.64 -6.74 -7.14
CA GLY A 126 -11.88 -7.95 -7.92
C GLY A 126 -11.20 -7.97 -9.30
N SER A 127 -11.04 -9.19 -9.80
CA SER A 127 -10.34 -9.53 -11.04
C SER A 127 -11.10 -9.22 -12.33
N LYS A 128 -12.42 -8.95 -12.26
CA LYS A 128 -13.18 -8.61 -13.46
C LYS A 128 -12.61 -7.33 -14.04
N ALA A 129 -12.02 -7.45 -15.22
CA ALA A 129 -11.84 -6.34 -16.12
C ALA A 129 -13.22 -5.70 -16.25
N THR A 130 -13.47 -4.62 -15.51
CA THR A 130 -14.53 -3.71 -15.92
C THR A 130 -14.01 -3.13 -17.23
N ASP A 131 -14.47 -3.76 -18.28
CA ASP A 131 -14.54 -3.49 -19.71
C ASP A 131 -14.85 -2.02 -20.08
N GLY A 132 -14.78 -1.08 -19.11
CA GLY A 132 -14.92 0.37 -19.27
C GLY A 132 -13.94 1.22 -18.43
N GLY A 133 -12.83 0.67 -17.92
CA GLY A 133 -11.74 1.45 -17.29
C GLY A 133 -11.83 1.67 -15.77
N GLY A 134 -12.72 0.96 -15.07
CA GLY A 134 -12.87 1.04 -13.61
C GLY A 134 -11.59 0.71 -12.84
N ASN A 135 -10.89 -0.36 -13.18
CA ASN A 135 -9.62 -0.74 -12.54
C ASN A 135 -8.53 0.33 -12.74
N LEU A 136 -8.44 0.93 -13.93
CA LEU A 136 -7.51 2.02 -14.18
C LEU A 136 -7.82 3.25 -13.31
N LYS A 137 -9.12 3.57 -13.15
CA LYS A 137 -9.54 4.65 -12.26
C LYS A 137 -9.21 4.34 -10.80
N ALA A 138 -9.50 3.12 -10.35
CA ALA A 138 -9.19 2.67 -9.00
C ALA A 138 -7.68 2.75 -8.72
N LEU A 139 -6.82 2.30 -9.64
CA LEU A 139 -5.37 2.41 -9.48
C LEU A 139 -4.86 3.85 -9.47
N LYS A 140 -5.48 4.75 -10.25
CA LYS A 140 -5.16 6.18 -10.16
C LYS A 140 -5.51 6.75 -8.80
N SER A 141 -6.70 6.45 -8.28
CA SER A 141 -7.11 6.87 -6.94
C SER A 141 -6.21 6.28 -5.85
N PHE A 142 -5.86 5.00 -5.96
CA PHE A 142 -4.90 4.36 -5.05
C PHE A 142 -3.51 5.01 -5.13
N ASN A 143 -3.01 5.32 -6.33
CA ASN A 143 -1.72 6.01 -6.49
C ASN A 143 -1.75 7.45 -5.94
N GLU A 144 -2.86 8.17 -6.10
CA GLU A 144 -3.07 9.49 -5.48
C GLU A 144 -3.06 9.38 -3.95
N TRP A 145 -3.75 8.38 -3.39
CA TRP A 145 -3.72 8.09 -1.96
C TRP A 145 -2.32 7.74 -1.47
N LEU A 146 -1.57 6.89 -2.17
CA LEU A 146 -0.17 6.57 -1.86
C LEU A 146 0.72 7.83 -1.85
N GLY A 147 0.47 8.77 -2.77
CA GLY A 147 1.19 10.04 -2.83
C GLY A 147 1.00 10.91 -1.58
N ALA A 148 -0.12 10.75 -0.87
CA ALA A 148 -0.43 11.47 0.36
C ALA A 148 0.10 10.77 1.63
N VAL A 149 0.56 9.52 1.53
CA VAL A 149 1.19 8.83 2.67
C VAL A 149 2.56 9.47 2.93
N ASP A 150 2.77 9.95 4.16
CA ASP A 150 4.02 10.55 4.60
C ASP A 150 5.08 9.47 4.89
N ALA A 151 5.66 8.95 3.81
CA ALA A 151 6.80 8.05 3.86
C ALA A 151 7.70 8.28 2.64
N PRO A 152 9.03 8.42 2.81
CA PRO A 152 9.95 8.63 1.70
C PRO A 152 10.12 7.38 0.83
N GLN A 153 10.02 6.19 1.42
CA GLN A 153 10.10 4.91 0.70
C GLN A 153 8.74 4.21 0.74
N LYS A 154 8.25 3.76 -0.43
CA LYS A 154 6.94 3.09 -0.58
C LYS A 154 7.10 1.87 -1.46
N PHE A 155 6.74 0.68 -0.98
CA PHE A 155 6.82 -0.57 -1.72
C PHE A 155 5.44 -1.22 -1.86
N VAL A 156 5.13 -1.72 -3.05
CA VAL A 156 3.83 -2.31 -3.36
C VAL A 156 4.04 -3.57 -4.19
N ILE A 157 3.32 -4.63 -3.83
CA ILE A 157 3.13 -5.82 -4.67
C ILE A 157 1.66 -5.95 -5.07
N GLY A 158 1.35 -6.80 -6.05
CA GLY A 158 -0.01 -7.24 -6.34
C GLY A 158 -0.45 -8.44 -5.51
N GLY A 159 -1.73 -8.81 -5.61
CA GLY A 159 -2.32 -10.01 -5.03
C GLY A 159 -3.31 -10.73 -5.95
N ASN A 160 -4.07 -11.71 -5.44
CA ASN A 160 -5.00 -12.48 -6.28
C ASN A 160 -6.11 -11.64 -6.91
N HIS A 161 -6.54 -10.56 -6.27
CA HIS A 161 -7.53 -9.64 -6.82
C HIS A 161 -6.96 -8.70 -7.91
N ASP A 162 -5.64 -8.62 -8.04
CA ASP A 162 -4.94 -7.65 -8.88
C ASP A 162 -4.59 -8.20 -10.26
N ASN A 163 -5.45 -9.05 -10.84
CA ASN A 163 -5.33 -9.60 -12.19
C ASN A 163 -5.00 -8.54 -13.27
N PHE A 164 -5.50 -7.31 -13.11
CA PHE A 164 -5.17 -6.20 -14.01
C PHE A 164 -3.69 -5.83 -13.97
N LEU A 165 -3.04 -5.88 -12.80
CA LEU A 165 -1.60 -5.59 -12.67
C LEU A 165 -0.79 -6.64 -13.41
N GLU A 166 -1.08 -7.93 -13.18
CA GLU A 166 -0.43 -9.05 -13.86
C GLU A 166 -0.55 -8.92 -15.38
N GLN A 167 -1.77 -8.70 -15.90
CA GLN A 167 -2.01 -8.56 -17.34
C GLN A 167 -1.40 -7.29 -17.94
N ALA A 168 -1.33 -6.20 -17.17
CA ALA A 168 -0.72 -4.96 -17.63
C ALA A 168 0.79 -5.07 -17.77
N GLY A 169 1.41 -5.96 -16.99
CA GLY A 169 2.86 -6.16 -16.92
C GLY A 169 3.56 -5.08 -16.10
N MET A 170 4.66 -5.48 -15.45
CA MET A 170 5.41 -4.67 -14.49
C MET A 170 5.76 -3.26 -14.99
N GLU A 171 6.20 -3.09 -16.25
CA GLU A 171 6.59 -1.77 -16.78
C GLU A 171 5.40 -0.79 -16.80
N ARG A 172 4.22 -1.25 -17.21
CA ARG A 172 3.02 -0.44 -17.25
C ARG A 172 2.52 -0.15 -15.84
N VAL A 173 2.55 -1.13 -14.94
CA VAL A 173 2.15 -0.94 -13.54
C VAL A 173 3.02 0.11 -12.87
N ARG A 174 4.35 0.06 -13.05
CA ARG A 174 5.28 1.09 -12.52
C ARG A 174 4.98 2.50 -13.03
N LYS A 175 4.49 2.64 -14.26
CA LYS A 175 4.04 3.94 -14.80
C LYS A 175 2.72 4.41 -14.17
N LEU A 176 1.84 3.48 -13.80
CA LEU A 176 0.55 3.78 -13.18
C LEU A 176 0.67 4.08 -11.68
N LEU A 177 1.54 3.34 -10.98
CA LEU A 177 1.81 3.45 -9.56
C LEU A 177 3.09 4.26 -9.30
N SER A 178 3.16 5.47 -9.84
CA SER A 178 4.36 6.31 -9.84
C SER A 178 4.79 6.83 -8.45
N ASN A 179 3.93 6.73 -7.43
CA ASN A 179 4.25 7.14 -6.06
C ASN A 179 4.87 6.02 -5.22
N CYS A 180 5.25 4.90 -5.83
CA CYS A 180 5.88 3.77 -5.14
C CYS A 180 6.86 3.01 -6.04
N THR A 181 7.66 2.16 -5.41
CA THR A 181 8.41 1.10 -6.07
C THR A 181 7.53 -0.15 -6.14
N TYR A 182 6.99 -0.43 -7.31
CA TYR A 182 6.24 -1.66 -7.55
C TYR A 182 7.19 -2.84 -7.80
N LEU A 183 6.99 -3.92 -7.03
CA LEU A 183 7.78 -5.15 -7.04
C LEU A 183 6.94 -6.34 -7.52
N GLU A 184 7.51 -7.12 -8.42
CA GLU A 184 6.92 -8.33 -8.99
C GLU A 184 8.07 -9.32 -9.24
N PHE A 185 8.22 -10.31 -8.35
CA PHE A 185 9.34 -11.26 -8.35
C PHE A 185 10.70 -10.57 -8.53
N SER A 186 10.86 -9.45 -7.81
CA SER A 186 12.00 -8.55 -7.92
C SER A 186 12.19 -7.80 -6.60
N GLY A 187 13.37 -7.26 -6.42
CA GLY A 187 13.72 -6.43 -5.28
C GLY A 187 14.21 -5.05 -5.67
N ALA A 188 14.40 -4.23 -4.65
CA ALA A 188 14.90 -2.88 -4.77
C ALA A 188 15.66 -2.47 -3.51
N ARG A 189 16.52 -1.47 -3.66
CA ARG A 189 17.20 -0.82 -2.54
C ARG A 189 16.24 0.15 -1.86
N CYS A 190 16.18 0.08 -0.54
CA CYS A 190 15.50 1.04 0.31
C CYS A 190 16.56 1.93 0.95
N ARG A 191 16.70 3.15 0.42
CA ARG A 191 17.67 4.14 0.91
C ARG A 191 17.02 5.04 1.93
N LEU A 192 17.62 5.11 3.12
CA LEU A 192 17.14 5.91 4.23
C LEU A 192 18.28 6.80 4.75
N PRO A 193 18.72 7.82 3.98
CA PRO A 193 19.92 8.61 4.30
C PRO A 193 19.77 9.47 5.56
N GLU A 194 18.54 9.71 6.02
CA GLU A 194 18.27 10.39 7.28
C GLU A 194 18.46 9.47 8.50
N LEU A 195 18.61 8.16 8.25
CA LEU A 195 18.92 7.15 9.25
C LEU A 195 20.38 6.73 9.09
N ASP A 196 21.13 6.76 10.20
CA ASP A 196 22.51 6.28 10.23
C ASP A 196 22.57 4.75 10.32
N LEU A 197 22.07 4.07 9.26
CA LEU A 197 22.01 2.61 9.21
C LEU A 197 23.33 1.98 8.74
N GLY A 198 24.25 2.77 8.19
CA GLY A 198 25.50 2.30 7.58
C GLY A 198 25.33 1.50 6.27
N ARG A 199 24.10 1.17 5.85
CA ARG A 199 23.80 0.44 4.62
C ARG A 199 22.39 0.72 4.08
N ASP A 200 22.20 0.49 2.79
CA ASP A 200 20.86 0.37 2.20
C ASP A 200 20.20 -0.96 2.65
N LEU A 201 18.87 -0.96 2.80
CA LEU A 201 18.12 -2.19 3.02
C LEU A 201 17.69 -2.82 1.69
N VAL A 202 17.58 -4.15 1.65
CA VAL A 202 17.08 -4.91 0.49
C VAL A 202 15.63 -5.31 0.72
N VAL A 203 14.73 -4.81 -0.13
CA VAL A 203 13.30 -5.17 -0.13
C VAL A 203 13.03 -6.07 -1.32
N TYR A 204 12.38 -7.22 -1.11
CA TYR A 204 12.01 -8.15 -2.18
C TYR A 204 10.51 -8.43 -2.17
N GLY A 205 9.87 -8.36 -3.34
CA GLY A 205 8.42 -8.48 -3.49
C GLY A 205 7.99 -9.68 -4.34
N VAL A 206 7.05 -10.44 -3.83
CA VAL A 206 6.53 -11.68 -4.42
C VAL A 206 5.00 -11.65 -4.41
N PRO A 207 4.34 -11.27 -5.52
CA PRO A 207 2.88 -11.19 -5.58
C PRO A 207 2.19 -12.56 -5.72
N TYR A 208 2.95 -13.67 -5.65
CA TYR A 208 2.42 -15.02 -5.80
C TYR A 208 1.23 -15.25 -4.86
N SER A 209 0.12 -15.67 -5.46
CA SER A 209 -1.11 -15.95 -4.73
C SER A 209 -1.41 -17.44 -4.66
N GLU A 210 -1.30 -17.98 -3.46
CA GLU A 210 -1.68 -19.36 -3.17
C GLU A 210 -3.17 -19.45 -2.88
N GLY A 211 -3.84 -20.48 -3.40
CA GLY A 211 -5.23 -20.79 -3.07
C GLY A 211 -6.11 -21.07 -4.28
N THR A 212 -7.40 -21.23 -4.02
CA THR A 212 -8.42 -21.66 -5.00
C THR A 212 -9.55 -20.65 -5.17
N SER A 213 -9.32 -19.40 -4.72
CA SER A 213 -10.31 -18.33 -4.86
C SER A 213 -10.68 -18.09 -6.33
N TRP A 214 -11.84 -17.47 -6.58
CA TRP A 214 -12.24 -17.13 -7.94
C TRP A 214 -11.33 -16.07 -8.58
N ASN A 215 -10.67 -15.23 -7.76
CA ASN A 215 -9.60 -14.37 -8.21
C ASN A 215 -8.26 -15.14 -8.18
N ASP A 216 -7.51 -15.07 -9.26
CA ASP A 216 -6.34 -15.92 -9.54
C ASP A 216 -5.11 -15.14 -10.02
N GLY A 217 -5.10 -13.81 -9.82
CA GLY A 217 -3.97 -12.96 -10.20
C GLY A 217 -2.67 -13.45 -9.58
N PHE A 218 -1.61 -13.54 -10.36
CA PHE A 218 -0.28 -14.00 -9.95
C PHE A 218 -0.20 -15.46 -9.47
N ARG A 219 -1.27 -16.26 -9.57
CA ARG A 219 -1.27 -17.68 -9.17
C ARG A 219 -0.36 -18.54 -10.03
N HIS A 220 -0.23 -18.21 -11.31
CA HIS A 220 0.49 -19.04 -12.29
C HIS A 220 1.83 -18.44 -12.71
N SER A 221 2.22 -17.34 -12.07
CA SER A 221 3.36 -16.52 -12.47
C SER A 221 4.57 -16.67 -11.55
N CYS A 222 4.46 -17.44 -10.45
CA CYS A 222 5.60 -17.68 -9.57
C CYS A 222 6.68 -18.50 -10.30
N PRO A 223 7.90 -17.96 -10.45
CA PRO A 223 8.99 -18.72 -11.00
C PRO A 223 9.45 -19.80 -10.01
N PRO A 224 10.15 -20.84 -10.48
CA PRO A 224 10.85 -21.80 -9.61
C PRO A 224 11.69 -21.10 -8.53
N GLU A 225 11.75 -21.71 -7.34
CA GLU A 225 12.46 -21.16 -6.17
C GLU A 225 13.94 -20.81 -6.46
N GLU A 226 14.61 -21.59 -7.30
CA GLU A 226 15.99 -21.33 -7.72
C GLU A 226 16.14 -19.96 -8.43
N LEU A 227 15.16 -19.59 -9.25
CA LEU A 227 15.15 -18.30 -9.95
C LEU A 227 14.81 -17.14 -9.01
N LEU A 228 13.92 -17.35 -8.03
CA LEU A 228 13.68 -16.37 -6.97
C LEU A 228 14.96 -16.10 -6.18
N ARG A 229 15.65 -17.16 -5.76
CA ARG A 229 16.93 -17.06 -5.06
C ARG A 229 17.99 -16.34 -5.89
N ALA A 230 18.13 -16.70 -7.17
CA ALA A 230 19.09 -16.06 -8.05
C ALA A 230 18.78 -14.56 -8.22
N SER A 231 17.52 -14.20 -8.40
CA SER A 231 17.08 -12.80 -8.50
C SER A 231 17.37 -12.02 -7.21
N CYS A 232 17.12 -12.62 -6.04
CA CYS A 232 17.44 -11.99 -4.75
C CYS A 232 18.95 -11.75 -4.61
N ARG A 233 19.77 -12.77 -4.91
CA ARG A 233 21.23 -12.67 -4.82
C ARG A 233 21.80 -11.57 -5.69
N ASN A 234 21.35 -11.47 -6.95
CA ASN A 234 21.83 -10.41 -7.84
C ASN A 234 21.57 -9.02 -7.26
N ILE A 235 20.43 -8.81 -6.60
CA ILE A 235 20.08 -7.52 -5.99
C ILE A 235 20.89 -7.30 -4.72
N ALA A 236 21.07 -8.33 -3.90
CA ALA A 236 21.91 -8.27 -2.71
C ALA A 236 23.37 -7.98 -3.08
N GLU A 237 23.93 -8.63 -4.10
CA GLU A 237 25.28 -8.38 -4.64
C GLU A 237 25.42 -6.96 -5.19
N GLU A 238 24.38 -6.42 -5.83
CA GLU A 238 24.37 -5.03 -6.24
C GLU A 238 24.42 -4.07 -5.02
N VAL A 239 23.76 -4.43 -3.91
CA VAL A 239 23.62 -3.60 -2.70
C VAL A 239 24.82 -3.72 -1.75
N ALA A 240 25.38 -4.91 -1.62
CA ALA A 240 26.43 -5.23 -0.67
C ALA A 240 27.78 -4.77 -1.21
N ASP A 241 28.40 -3.79 -0.54
CA ASP A 241 29.82 -3.44 -0.68
C ASP A 241 30.74 -4.56 -0.15
N GLY A 242 30.53 -5.81 -0.60
CA GLY A 242 31.35 -6.98 -0.27
C GLY A 242 30.86 -7.86 0.90
N ASP A 243 29.63 -7.67 1.38
CA ASP A 243 29.01 -8.60 2.35
C ASP A 243 28.53 -9.88 1.64
N ASP A 244 28.91 -11.04 2.16
CA ASP A 244 28.62 -12.37 1.61
C ASP A 244 27.20 -12.87 1.95
N GLY A 245 26.40 -11.99 2.56
CA GLY A 245 25.00 -12.22 2.88
C GLY A 245 24.10 -12.19 1.64
N ASN A 246 23.44 -13.32 1.37
CA ASN A 246 22.29 -13.49 0.45
C ASN A 246 21.08 -12.55 0.72
N GLY A 247 21.21 -11.51 1.55
CA GLY A 247 20.14 -11.06 2.43
C GLY A 247 19.05 -10.25 1.74
N VAL A 248 17.83 -10.78 1.76
CA VAL A 248 16.62 -9.96 1.77
C VAL A 248 16.47 -9.44 3.19
N ASP A 249 16.32 -8.13 3.40
CA ASP A 249 16.01 -7.60 4.73
C ASP A 249 14.50 -7.66 4.98
N ILE A 250 13.74 -7.20 3.99
CA ILE A 250 12.29 -7.13 4.04
C ILE A 250 11.73 -7.95 2.88
N LEU A 251 11.03 -9.02 3.20
CA LEU A 251 10.28 -9.82 2.24
C LEU A 251 8.80 -9.41 2.27
N ILE A 252 8.24 -9.11 1.11
CA ILE A 252 6.81 -8.84 0.93
C ILE A 252 6.23 -9.96 0.08
N THR A 253 5.33 -10.76 0.62
CA THR A 253 4.58 -11.77 -0.12
C THR A 253 3.10 -11.44 -0.07
N HIS A 254 2.31 -11.87 -1.06
CA HIS A 254 0.88 -11.61 -0.99
C HIS A 254 0.20 -12.49 0.09
N GLY A 255 0.47 -13.80 0.06
CA GLY A 255 0.06 -14.74 1.12
C GLY A 255 1.18 -15.04 2.11
N PRO A 256 0.93 -15.88 3.12
CA PRO A 256 1.95 -16.18 4.14
C PRO A 256 3.15 -16.98 3.61
N SER A 257 2.99 -17.67 2.47
CA SER A 257 4.05 -18.33 1.69
C SER A 257 5.29 -18.80 2.49
N PRO A 258 5.12 -19.68 3.49
CA PRO A 258 6.20 -20.04 4.42
C PRO A 258 7.35 -20.77 3.74
N HIS A 259 7.10 -21.40 2.59
CA HIS A 259 8.15 -22.00 1.76
C HIS A 259 9.06 -20.91 1.18
N ILE A 260 8.50 -19.82 0.64
CA ILE A 260 9.26 -18.67 0.12
C ILE A 260 10.02 -17.96 1.24
N ALA A 261 9.37 -17.72 2.38
CA ALA A 261 10.02 -17.10 3.54
C ALA A 261 11.21 -17.93 4.04
N ARG A 262 11.07 -19.27 4.11
CA ARG A 262 12.17 -20.18 4.47
C ARG A 262 13.28 -20.21 3.42
N GLU A 263 12.92 -20.08 2.15
CA GLU A 263 13.84 -20.12 1.03
C GLU A 263 14.74 -18.87 0.98
N LEU A 264 14.14 -17.69 1.18
CA LEU A 264 14.77 -16.39 1.08
C LEU A 264 15.34 -15.86 2.41
N ARG A 265 14.83 -16.35 3.56
CA ARG A 265 15.30 -16.04 4.92
C ARG A 265 15.46 -14.52 5.17
N PRO A 266 14.36 -13.75 5.14
CA PRO A 266 14.43 -12.32 5.43
C PRO A 266 15.02 -12.06 6.81
N SER A 267 15.98 -11.13 6.89
CA SER A 267 16.75 -10.87 8.11
C SER A 267 16.00 -9.97 9.11
N LEU A 268 15.11 -9.09 8.63
CA LEU A 268 14.39 -8.13 9.47
C LEU A 268 12.90 -8.41 9.57
N LEU A 269 12.23 -8.57 8.42
CA LEU A 269 10.78 -8.55 8.37
C LEU A 269 10.22 -9.37 7.20
N HIS A 270 9.16 -10.11 7.48
CA HIS A 270 8.28 -10.70 6.48
C HIS A 270 6.88 -10.09 6.58
N VAL A 271 6.38 -9.49 5.50
CA VAL A 271 5.05 -8.87 5.45
C VAL A 271 4.19 -9.63 4.46
N HIS A 272 2.94 -9.92 4.85
CA HIS A 272 1.94 -10.47 3.95
C HIS A 272 0.52 -9.97 4.22
N GLY A 273 -0.39 -10.29 3.30
CA GLY A 273 -1.82 -10.02 3.39
C GLY A 273 -2.64 -11.30 3.27
N HIS A 274 -3.75 -11.23 2.53
CA HIS A 274 -4.62 -12.30 2.03
C HIS A 274 -5.40 -13.09 3.09
N ILE A 275 -4.81 -13.30 4.28
CA ILE A 275 -5.43 -14.00 5.39
C ILE A 275 -6.03 -12.97 6.34
N HIS A 276 -7.23 -12.48 6.00
CA HIS A 276 -7.90 -11.40 6.74
C HIS A 276 -8.11 -11.72 8.23
N LYS A 277 -8.33 -12.99 8.60
CA LYS A 277 -8.45 -13.42 10.01
C LYS A 277 -7.12 -13.47 10.77
N GLY A 278 -6.01 -13.39 10.04
CA GLY A 278 -4.66 -13.48 10.56
C GLY A 278 -4.03 -12.13 10.85
N HIS A 279 -4.77 -11.01 10.73
CA HIS A 279 -4.22 -9.67 11.04
C HIS A 279 -3.48 -9.67 12.37
N GLY A 280 -2.26 -9.13 12.34
CA GLY A 280 -1.42 -9.04 13.53
C GLY A 280 0.06 -9.26 13.26
N ILE A 281 0.81 -9.37 14.36
CA ILE A 281 2.26 -9.51 14.40
C ILE A 281 2.59 -10.86 15.03
N TYR A 282 3.52 -11.59 14.41
CA TYR A 282 4.01 -12.90 14.80
C TYR A 282 5.51 -12.81 15.05
N LEU A 283 5.94 -13.17 16.25
CA LEU A 283 7.33 -13.11 16.67
C LEU A 283 8.07 -14.40 16.29
N PRO A 284 9.40 -14.34 16.05
CA PRO A 284 10.20 -15.53 15.78
C PRO A 284 9.90 -16.67 16.78
N GLY A 285 9.56 -17.85 16.26
CA GLY A 285 9.18 -19.02 17.06
C GLY A 285 7.67 -19.21 17.27
N ASP A 286 6.85 -18.18 17.02
CA ASP A 286 5.39 -18.30 17.01
C ASP A 286 4.93 -19.28 15.92
N ILE A 287 3.77 -19.89 16.14
CA ILE A 287 3.06 -20.62 15.08
C ILE A 287 2.38 -19.58 14.20
N GLY A 288 2.79 -19.51 12.93
CA GLY A 288 2.29 -18.51 11.97
C GLY A 288 0.83 -18.72 11.59
N VAL A 289 0.35 -17.97 10.60
CA VAL A 289 -1.01 -18.15 10.10
C VAL A 289 -1.18 -19.45 9.33
N PRO A 290 -2.34 -20.13 9.45
CA PRO A 290 -2.66 -21.26 8.59
C PRO A 290 -2.61 -20.88 7.12
N VAL A 291 -2.05 -21.76 6.29
CA VAL A 291 -1.97 -21.59 4.84
C VAL A 291 -2.99 -22.49 4.15
N TRP A 292 -3.38 -22.13 2.93
CA TRP A 292 -4.26 -22.99 2.15
C TRP A 292 -3.63 -24.35 1.90
N GLY A 293 -4.29 -25.42 2.38
CA GLY A 293 -3.83 -26.79 2.16
C GLY A 293 -2.67 -27.25 3.05
N GLY A 294 -2.33 -26.50 4.11
CA GLY A 294 -1.26 -26.86 5.03
C GLY A 294 -1.48 -26.38 6.46
N GLU A 295 -0.74 -26.99 7.39
CA GLU A 295 -0.68 -26.54 8.78
C GLU A 295 0.21 -25.29 8.88
N PRO A 296 -0.08 -24.37 9.84
CA PRO A 296 0.79 -23.24 10.09
C PRO A 296 2.18 -23.70 10.50
N SER A 297 3.21 -23.11 9.87
CA SER A 297 4.60 -23.34 10.24
C SER A 297 5.06 -22.33 11.29
N ARG A 298 6.14 -22.67 12.01
CA ARG A 298 6.84 -21.68 12.83
C ARG A 298 7.33 -20.53 11.96
N VAL A 299 7.21 -19.31 12.47
CA VAL A 299 7.79 -18.12 11.82
C VAL A 299 9.27 -18.01 12.22
N GLU A 300 10.12 -17.75 11.22
CA GLU A 300 11.59 -17.71 11.39
C GLU A 300 12.10 -16.29 11.68
N CYS A 301 11.31 -15.26 11.34
CA CYS A 301 11.60 -13.85 11.55
C CYS A 301 10.33 -13.11 11.99
N LEU A 302 10.44 -11.83 12.35
CA LEU A 302 9.29 -10.97 12.61
C LEU A 302 8.37 -10.99 11.39
N THR A 303 7.15 -11.47 11.57
CA THR A 303 6.18 -11.65 10.47
C THR A 303 4.91 -10.85 10.75
N VAL A 304 4.38 -10.17 9.75
CA VAL A 304 3.18 -9.34 9.87
C VAL A 304 2.15 -9.72 8.83
N CYS A 305 0.93 -9.97 9.28
CA CYS A 305 -0.23 -10.00 8.41
C CYS A 305 -0.93 -8.64 8.46
N ALA A 306 -0.82 -7.88 7.36
CA ALA A 306 -1.22 -6.49 7.28
C ALA A 306 -2.65 -6.27 6.73
N SER A 307 -3.47 -7.34 6.65
CA SER A 307 -4.82 -7.27 6.09
C SER A 307 -5.71 -6.32 6.92
N VAL A 308 -6.16 -5.20 6.34
CA VAL A 308 -6.97 -4.20 7.08
C VAL A 308 -8.47 -4.47 7.07
N LEU A 309 -8.94 -5.35 6.20
CA LEU A 309 -10.35 -5.71 6.06
C LEU A 309 -10.65 -7.09 6.65
N ASP A 310 -11.90 -7.32 7.08
CA ASP A 310 -12.38 -8.66 7.43
C ASP A 310 -12.77 -9.49 6.18
N ASN A 311 -13.12 -10.77 6.35
CA ASN A 311 -13.56 -11.65 5.26
C ASN A 311 -14.81 -11.16 4.50
N SER A 312 -15.50 -10.13 4.99
CA SER A 312 -16.62 -9.48 4.33
C SER A 312 -16.22 -8.15 3.67
N TYR A 313 -14.91 -7.89 3.55
CA TYR A 313 -14.32 -6.66 3.01
C TYR A 313 -14.77 -5.39 3.73
N ARG A 314 -15.01 -5.50 5.03
CA ARG A 314 -15.32 -4.35 5.89
C ARG A 314 -14.05 -3.89 6.59
N PRO A 315 -13.76 -2.57 6.64
CA PRO A 315 -12.65 -2.03 7.43
C PRO A 315 -12.84 -2.46 8.88
N ARG A 316 -11.89 -3.26 9.38
CA ARG A 316 -12.01 -3.87 10.71
C ARG A 316 -10.75 -3.78 11.53
N PHE A 317 -9.60 -3.80 10.88
CA PHE A 317 -8.32 -3.84 11.56
C PHE A 317 -7.52 -2.57 11.29
N GLU A 318 -6.75 -2.17 12.28
CA GLU A 318 -5.89 -1.01 12.22
C GLU A 318 -4.69 -1.27 11.29
N PRO A 319 -4.19 -0.24 10.59
CA PRO A 319 -2.85 -0.29 10.01
C PRO A 319 -1.82 -0.67 11.08
N ILE A 320 -0.80 -1.43 10.68
CA ILE A 320 0.23 -1.88 11.60
C ILE A 320 1.46 -0.97 11.43
N LEU A 321 1.98 -0.45 12.54
CA LEU A 321 3.17 0.40 12.55
C LEU A 321 4.22 -0.28 13.44
N ILE A 322 5.39 -0.56 12.89
CA ILE A 322 6.46 -1.22 13.63
C ILE A 322 7.75 -0.40 13.60
N ASP A 323 8.44 -0.34 14.73
CA ASP A 323 9.82 0.14 14.81
C ASP A 323 10.73 -1.08 14.85
N VAL A 324 11.52 -1.30 13.79
CA VAL A 324 12.42 -2.45 13.66
C VAL A 324 13.86 -1.99 13.79
N PRO A 325 14.61 -2.41 14.84
CA PRO A 325 16.04 -2.15 14.94
C PRO A 325 16.78 -2.75 13.75
N VAL A 326 17.59 -1.94 13.07
CA VAL A 326 18.53 -2.43 12.06
C VAL A 326 19.86 -2.57 12.80
N GLY A 327 20.31 -3.81 13.02
CA GLY A 327 21.58 -4.04 13.70
C GLY A 327 22.70 -3.27 13.02
N ILE A 328 23.47 -2.51 13.81
CA ILE A 328 24.78 -2.04 13.36
C ILE A 328 25.65 -3.30 13.34
N ALA A 329 26.16 -3.70 12.17
CA ALA A 329 27.23 -4.67 12.14
C ALA A 329 28.40 -4.08 12.94
N VAL A 330 28.63 -4.59 14.16
CA VAL A 330 29.75 -4.18 15.02
C VAL A 330 31.03 -4.85 14.56
#